data_AF-A0A4Q0IFJ8-F1
#
_entry.id   AF-A0A4Q0IFJ8-F1
#
_cell.length_a   1.000
_cell.length_b   1.000
_cell.length_c   1.000
_cell.angle_alpha   90.00
_cell.angle_beta   90.00
_cell.angle_gamma   90.00
#
_symmetry.space_group_name_H-M   'P 1'
#
loop_
_entity.id
_entity.type
_entity.pdbx_description
1 polymer ?
#
loop_
_entity_poly.entity_id
_entity_poly.type
_entity_poly.pdbx_seq_one_letter_code
_entity_poly.pdbx_strand_id
1 'polypeptide(L)'
;KFIGFAGLDPHKGMDALAELTRMVTKHGMRGAAIDPYLARIPASHARYYPIYAKCCELDVPIVITTGPATLVRDAVMDDAHPRHIDRVAADFPDLKIVISHGCYPWVNEAVMTVHRNRNVYMDLAEYEEQPFSEGYI
;
A
#
# COMPACT_ATOMS: atom_id res chain seq x y z
N LYS A 1 -17.95 -10.29 -12.11
CA LYS A 1 -18.25 -9.61 -10.81
C LYS A 1 -17.02 -8.78 -10.45
N PHE A 2 -17.18 -7.59 -9.88
CA PHE A 2 -16.07 -6.70 -9.51
C PHE A 2 -16.06 -6.45 -8.00
N ILE A 3 -14.86 -6.23 -7.45
CA ILE A 3 -14.64 -5.79 -6.06
C ILE A 3 -13.87 -4.48 -6.14
N GLY A 4 -14.45 -3.40 -5.60
CA GLY A 4 -13.86 -2.07 -5.68
C GLY A 4 -13.07 -1.70 -4.43
N PHE A 5 -11.99 -0.93 -4.63
CA PHE A 5 -11.15 -0.35 -3.60
C PHE A 5 -11.17 1.17 -3.74
N ALA A 6 -11.22 1.91 -2.62
CA ALA A 6 -11.25 3.36 -2.62
C ALA A 6 -9.82 3.92 -2.67
N GLY A 7 -9.47 4.63 -3.75
CA GLY A 7 -8.19 5.34 -3.86
C GLY A 7 -8.17 6.59 -2.98
N LEU A 8 -7.14 6.74 -2.16
CA LEU A 8 -7.03 7.82 -1.17
C LEU A 8 -5.75 8.63 -1.34
N ASP A 9 -5.89 9.94 -1.19
CA ASP A 9 -4.79 10.89 -1.17
C ASP A 9 -4.55 11.36 0.28
N PRO A 10 -3.38 11.07 0.89
CA PRO A 10 -3.06 11.46 2.26
C PRO A 10 -2.99 12.99 2.45
N HIS A 11 -2.80 13.77 1.39
CA HIS A 11 -2.73 15.23 1.47
C HIS A 11 -4.09 15.88 1.72
N LYS A 12 -5.18 15.15 1.46
CA LYS A 12 -6.56 15.61 1.73
C LYS A 12 -6.97 15.50 3.21
N GLY A 13 -6.14 14.91 4.06
CA GLY A 13 -6.40 14.83 5.50
C GLY A 13 -7.75 14.20 5.84
N MET A 14 -8.59 14.91 6.61
CA MET A 14 -9.88 14.40 7.07
C MET A 14 -10.88 14.13 5.94
N ASP A 15 -10.77 14.84 4.81
CA ASP A 15 -11.64 14.62 3.66
C ASP A 15 -11.44 13.22 3.06
N ALA A 16 -10.20 12.71 3.05
CA ALA A 16 -9.91 11.34 2.63
C ALA A 16 -10.58 10.30 3.54
N LEU A 17 -10.66 10.56 4.85
CA LEU A 17 -11.30 9.64 5.80
C LEU A 17 -12.81 9.63 5.65
N ALA A 18 -13.42 10.81 5.43
CA ALA A 18 -14.83 10.94 5.14
C ALA A 18 -15.18 10.24 3.81
N GLU A 19 -14.32 10.39 2.80
CA GLU A 19 -14.43 9.71 1.53
C GLU A 19 -14.34 8.19 1.67
N LEU A 20 -13.34 7.66 2.36
CA LEU A 20 -13.20 6.22 2.62
C LEU A 20 -14.45 5.66 3.31
N THR A 21 -14.91 6.32 4.38
CA THR A 21 -16.13 5.90 5.10
C THR A 21 -17.33 5.85 4.17
N ARG A 22 -17.52 6.89 3.33
CA ARG A 22 -18.61 6.95 2.35
C ARG A 22 -18.49 5.85 1.30
N MET A 23 -17.29 5.58 0.79
CA MET A 23 -17.01 4.56 -0.21
C MET A 23 -17.33 3.15 0.30
N VAL A 24 -16.92 2.83 1.52
CA VAL A 24 -17.17 1.52 2.14
C VAL A 24 -18.65 1.36 2.49
N THR A 25 -19.23 2.33 3.20
CA THR A 25 -20.58 2.18 3.77
C THR A 25 -21.73 2.42 2.78
N LYS A 26 -21.54 3.29 1.78
CA LYS A 26 -22.61 3.66 0.83
C LYS A 26 -22.42 3.07 -0.57
N HIS A 27 -21.17 2.92 -1.01
CA HIS A 27 -20.85 2.45 -2.38
C HIS A 27 -20.37 0.99 -2.42
N GLY A 28 -20.24 0.33 -1.27
CA GLY A 28 -19.90 -1.08 -1.18
C GLY A 28 -18.45 -1.40 -1.55
N MET A 29 -17.55 -0.42 -1.51
CA MET A 29 -16.10 -0.68 -1.64
C MET A 29 -15.64 -1.59 -0.50
N ARG A 30 -14.68 -2.47 -0.79
CA ARG A 30 -14.21 -3.53 0.11
C ARG A 30 -12.75 -3.37 0.51
N GLY A 31 -12.18 -2.19 0.30
CA GLY A 31 -10.79 -1.91 0.60
C GLY A 31 -10.42 -0.46 0.32
N ALA A 32 -9.22 -0.08 0.75
CA ALA A 32 -8.59 1.20 0.43
C ALA A 32 -7.36 0.97 -0.46
N ALA A 33 -6.97 1.98 -1.23
CA ALA A 33 -5.76 1.95 -2.03
C ALA A 33 -5.01 3.29 -1.87
N ILE A 34 -3.69 3.22 -1.72
CA ILE A 34 -2.82 4.40 -1.64
C ILE A 34 -1.58 4.21 -2.53
N ASP A 35 -1.00 5.32 -2.94
CA ASP A 35 0.23 5.35 -3.75
C ASP A 35 1.23 6.33 -3.12
N PRO A 36 2.14 5.83 -2.25
CA PRO A 36 3.22 6.60 -1.64
C PRO A 36 4.13 7.29 -2.65
N TYR A 37 4.42 6.63 -3.77
CA TYR A 37 5.31 7.14 -4.80
C TYR A 37 4.72 8.37 -5.51
N LEU A 38 3.43 8.33 -5.87
CA LEU A 38 2.70 9.48 -6.42
C LEU A 38 2.42 10.55 -5.37
N ALA A 39 2.20 10.17 -4.11
CA ALA A 39 2.01 11.10 -3.01
C ALA A 39 3.31 11.77 -2.54
N ARG A 40 4.48 11.27 -2.96
CA ARG A 40 5.83 11.80 -2.65
C ARG A 40 6.11 11.87 -1.15
N ILE A 41 5.60 10.88 -0.42
CA ILE A 41 5.86 10.67 1.00
C ILE A 41 5.89 9.16 1.26
N PRO A 42 6.73 8.68 2.18
CA PRO A 42 6.85 7.25 2.42
C PRO A 42 5.56 6.66 2.97
N ALA A 43 5.31 5.37 2.73
CA ALA A 43 4.11 4.69 3.26
C ALA A 43 4.00 4.78 4.80
N SER A 44 5.14 4.88 5.50
CA SER A 44 5.19 5.05 6.97
C SER A 44 5.11 6.51 7.41
N HIS A 45 4.83 7.46 6.53
CA HIS A 45 4.66 8.86 6.89
C HIS A 45 3.40 9.05 7.75
N ALA A 46 3.47 9.91 8.76
CA ALA A 46 2.39 10.12 9.74
C ALA A 46 1.04 10.49 9.12
N ARG A 47 1.04 11.11 7.92
CA ARG A 47 -0.19 11.46 7.17
C ARG A 47 -1.02 10.24 6.77
N TYR A 48 -0.43 9.06 6.63
CA TYR A 48 -1.15 7.83 6.31
C TYR A 48 -1.78 7.15 7.53
N TYR A 49 -1.28 7.41 8.74
CA TYR A 49 -1.74 6.70 9.95
C TYR A 49 -3.25 6.82 10.20
N PRO A 50 -3.89 8.00 9.99
CA PRO A 50 -5.35 8.10 10.08
C PRO A 50 -6.08 7.22 9.05
N ILE A 51 -5.52 7.02 7.86
CA ILE A 51 -6.08 6.14 6.83
C ILE A 51 -5.97 4.68 7.29
N TYR A 52 -4.81 4.25 7.78
CA TYR A 52 -4.61 2.89 8.31
C TYR A 52 -5.53 2.59 9.49
N ALA A 53 -5.64 3.53 10.44
CA ALA A 53 -6.55 3.41 11.57
C ALA A 53 -8.02 3.31 11.11
N LYS A 54 -8.42 4.11 10.11
CA LYS A 54 -9.77 4.04 9.55
C LYS A 54 -10.03 2.72 8.80
N CYS A 55 -9.03 2.16 8.13
CA CYS A 55 -9.14 0.83 7.52
C CYS A 55 -9.37 -0.26 8.57
N CYS A 56 -8.68 -0.18 9.72
CA CYS A 56 -8.91 -1.08 10.85
C CYS A 56 -10.34 -0.92 11.43
N GLU A 57 -10.79 0.32 11.63
CA GLU A 57 -12.14 0.61 12.14
C GLU A 57 -13.24 0.06 11.23
N LEU A 58 -13.04 0.15 9.91
CA LEU A 58 -14.00 -0.32 8.90
C LEU A 58 -13.84 -1.81 8.56
N ASP A 59 -12.86 -2.49 9.15
CA ASP A 59 -12.47 -3.88 8.83
C ASP A 59 -12.27 -4.11 7.32
N VAL A 60 -11.47 -3.26 6.68
CA VAL A 60 -11.14 -3.36 5.25
C VAL A 60 -9.63 -3.43 5.01
N PRO A 61 -9.16 -4.24 4.05
CA PRO A 61 -7.75 -4.26 3.66
C PRO A 61 -7.33 -2.97 2.94
N ILE A 62 -6.01 -2.74 2.89
CA ILE A 62 -5.41 -1.68 2.11
C ILE A 62 -4.42 -2.24 1.07
N VAL A 63 -4.49 -1.72 -0.15
CA VAL A 63 -3.46 -1.90 -1.17
C VAL A 63 -2.51 -0.72 -1.12
N ILE A 64 -1.21 -0.98 -1.09
CA ILE A 64 -0.15 0.03 -1.17
C ILE A 64 0.59 -0.21 -2.47
N THR A 65 0.54 0.77 -3.37
CA THR A 65 1.28 0.73 -4.64
C THR A 65 2.76 0.92 -4.34
N THR A 66 3.59 -0.08 -4.66
CA THR A 66 5.03 -0.05 -4.36
C THR A 66 5.94 -0.14 -5.58
N GLY A 67 5.36 -0.23 -6.78
CA GLY A 67 6.10 -0.17 -8.04
C GLY A 67 6.39 1.28 -8.41
N PRO A 68 7.67 1.67 -8.61
CA PRO A 68 7.98 3.03 -9.02
C PRO A 68 7.61 3.21 -10.49
N ALA A 69 6.51 3.94 -10.72
CA ALA A 69 6.13 4.35 -12.07
C ALA A 69 7.26 5.17 -12.72
N THR A 70 7.51 4.90 -14.01
CA THR A 70 8.59 5.57 -14.74
C THR A 70 8.24 7.04 -15.01
N LEU A 71 9.26 7.90 -15.02
CA LEU A 71 9.16 9.32 -15.41
C LEU A 71 8.21 10.17 -14.54
N VAL A 72 7.92 9.75 -13.31
CA VAL A 72 7.18 10.59 -12.35
C VAL A 72 8.12 11.65 -11.78
N ARG A 73 7.86 12.91 -12.13
CA ARG A 73 8.65 14.06 -11.66
C ARG A 73 8.58 14.16 -10.13
N ASP A 74 9.72 14.45 -9.51
CA ASP A 74 9.92 14.65 -8.06
C ASP A 74 9.53 13.46 -7.16
N ALA A 75 9.18 12.30 -7.72
CA ALA A 75 8.95 11.10 -6.94
C ALA A 75 10.28 10.44 -6.60
N VAL A 76 10.40 9.97 -5.36
CA VAL A 76 11.60 9.30 -4.86
C VAL A 76 11.29 7.83 -4.69
N MET A 77 12.13 6.98 -5.26
CA MET A 77 11.96 5.52 -5.20
C MET A 77 11.78 5.06 -3.73
N ASP A 78 12.58 5.62 -2.81
CA ASP A 78 12.54 5.31 -1.37
C ASP A 78 11.14 5.35 -0.74
N ASP A 79 10.22 6.20 -1.22
CA ASP A 79 8.86 6.33 -0.66
C ASP A 79 8.06 5.01 -0.74
N ALA A 80 8.40 4.15 -1.72
CA ALA A 80 7.80 2.84 -1.96
C ALA A 80 8.61 1.67 -1.35
N HIS A 81 9.70 1.94 -0.64
CA HIS A 81 10.59 0.89 -0.13
C HIS A 81 9.90 -0.03 0.91
N PRO A 82 10.13 -1.36 0.88
CA PRO A 82 9.55 -2.32 1.83
C PRO A 82 9.71 -1.99 3.31
N ARG A 83 10.75 -1.24 3.71
CA ARG A 83 10.98 -0.84 5.11
C ARG A 83 9.81 -0.03 5.67
N HIS A 84 9.14 0.74 4.82
CA HIS A 84 7.99 1.55 5.20
C HIS A 84 6.77 0.67 5.42
N ILE A 85 6.65 -0.42 4.66
CA ILE A 85 5.60 -1.43 4.81
C ILE A 85 5.81 -2.21 6.10
N ASP A 86 7.04 -2.67 6.37
CA ASP A 86 7.39 -3.37 7.61
C ASP A 86 7.05 -2.55 8.86
N ARG A 87 7.36 -1.24 8.82
CA ARG A 87 7.02 -0.31 9.90
C ARG A 87 5.51 -0.22 10.14
N VAL A 88 4.73 -0.06 9.07
CA VAL A 88 3.26 0.04 9.16
C VAL A 88 2.65 -1.30 9.62
N ALA A 89 3.15 -2.43 9.11
CA ALA A 89 2.68 -3.75 9.50
C ALA A 89 2.88 -4.01 11.01
N ALA A 90 4.01 -3.57 11.56
CA ALA A 90 4.29 -3.67 12.99
C ALA A 90 3.38 -2.76 13.84
N ASP A 91 3.09 -1.54 13.36
CA ASP A 91 2.21 -0.59 14.07
C ASP A 91 0.72 -0.98 13.98
N PHE A 92 0.31 -1.69 12.93
CA PHE A 92 -1.07 -2.14 12.67
C PHE A 92 -1.13 -3.66 12.40
N PRO A 93 -0.87 -4.51 13.40
CA PRO A 93 -0.77 -5.96 13.21
C PRO A 93 -2.06 -6.63 12.73
N ASP A 94 -3.21 -6.00 12.94
CA ASP A 94 -4.53 -6.50 12.50
C ASP A 94 -4.94 -5.98 11.11
N LEU A 95 -4.24 -4.99 10.55
CA LEU A 95 -4.52 -4.45 9.22
C LEU A 95 -3.97 -5.38 8.14
N LYS A 96 -4.84 -5.85 7.26
CA LYS A 96 -4.43 -6.60 6.06
C LYS A 96 -3.87 -5.63 5.02
N ILE A 97 -2.59 -5.77 4.72
CA ILE A 97 -1.85 -4.94 3.77
C ILE A 97 -1.51 -5.79 2.56
N VAL A 98 -1.84 -5.31 1.36
CA VAL A 98 -1.41 -5.89 0.10
C VAL A 98 -0.44 -4.92 -0.55
N ILE A 99 0.79 -5.31 -0.78
CA ILE A 99 1.74 -4.54 -1.61
C ILE A 99 1.57 -4.98 -3.07
N SER A 100 1.36 -4.01 -3.97
CA SER A 100 1.36 -4.29 -5.42
C SER A 100 2.74 -4.07 -6.01
N HIS A 101 3.04 -4.78 -7.12
CA HIS A 101 4.30 -4.70 -7.85
C HIS A 101 5.53 -5.24 -7.09
N GLY A 102 5.31 -6.10 -6.09
CA GLY A 102 6.37 -6.79 -5.36
C GLY A 102 7.34 -5.88 -4.60
N CYS A 103 7.07 -4.58 -4.49
CA CYS A 103 8.07 -3.56 -4.16
C CYS A 103 9.34 -3.67 -5.04
N TYR A 104 9.20 -3.90 -6.34
CA TYR A 104 10.35 -3.85 -7.24
C TYR A 104 11.05 -2.47 -7.15
N PRO A 105 12.39 -2.38 -7.10
CA PRO A 105 13.39 -3.46 -7.29
C PRO A 105 13.89 -4.14 -6.00
N TRP A 106 13.30 -3.90 -4.83
CA TRP A 106 13.78 -4.46 -3.55
C TRP A 106 13.22 -5.87 -3.29
N VAL A 107 13.46 -6.79 -4.22
CA VAL A 107 12.89 -8.15 -4.24
C VAL A 107 13.13 -8.88 -2.91
N ASN A 108 14.38 -8.94 -2.46
CA ASN A 108 14.76 -9.70 -1.26
C ASN A 108 14.13 -9.11 0.02
N GLU A 109 14.16 -7.79 0.16
CA GLU A 109 13.58 -7.07 1.29
C GLU A 109 12.06 -7.24 1.31
N ALA A 110 11.42 -7.23 0.14
CA ALA A 110 9.98 -7.42 0.02
C ALA A 110 9.57 -8.84 0.39
N VAL A 111 10.30 -9.86 -0.08
CA VAL A 111 10.10 -11.27 0.32
C VAL A 111 10.21 -11.42 1.84
N MET A 112 11.25 -10.85 2.46
CA MET A 112 11.41 -10.94 3.91
C MET A 112 10.31 -10.17 4.67
N THR A 113 9.88 -9.02 4.14
CA THR A 113 8.79 -8.21 4.73
C THR A 113 7.48 -8.99 4.77
N VAL A 114 7.13 -9.69 3.68
CA VAL A 114 5.95 -10.58 3.65
C VAL A 114 6.15 -11.79 4.56
N HIS A 115 7.32 -12.43 4.50
CA HIS A 115 7.59 -13.65 5.27
C HIS A 115 7.45 -13.45 6.78
N ARG A 116 7.93 -12.30 7.30
CA ARG A 116 7.93 -12.03 8.74
C ARG A 116 6.63 -11.44 9.28
N ASN A 117 5.82 -10.79 8.43
CA ASN A 117 4.61 -10.09 8.86
C ASN A 117 3.36 -10.86 8.39
N ARG A 118 2.61 -11.45 9.34
CA ARG A 118 1.42 -12.28 9.04
C ARG A 118 0.28 -11.55 8.33
N ASN A 119 0.30 -10.22 8.38
CA ASN A 119 -0.74 -9.34 7.85
C ASN A 119 -0.32 -8.65 6.54
N VAL A 120 0.85 -8.98 5.99
CA VAL A 120 1.32 -8.43 4.70
C VAL A 120 1.23 -9.51 3.63
N TYR A 121 0.66 -9.15 2.50
CA TYR A 121 0.49 -9.97 1.30
C TYR A 121 1.09 -9.23 0.11
N MET A 122 1.45 -9.95 -0.94
CA MET A 122 2.12 -9.39 -2.11
C MET A 122 1.47 -9.85 -3.41
N ASP A 123 1.37 -8.91 -4.34
CA ASP A 123 1.11 -9.12 -5.76
C ASP A 123 2.38 -8.74 -6.55
N LEU A 124 2.65 -9.45 -7.65
CA LEU A 124 3.86 -9.30 -8.47
C LEU A 124 3.59 -8.59 -9.80
N ALA A 125 2.35 -8.13 -10.03
CA ALA A 125 1.93 -7.60 -11.31
C ALA A 125 2.84 -6.49 -11.84
N GLU A 126 3.02 -6.45 -13.16
CA GLU A 126 3.81 -5.49 -13.94
C GLU A 126 5.34 -5.73 -13.95
N TYR A 127 5.88 -6.38 -12.92
CA TYR A 127 7.33 -6.56 -12.76
C TYR A 127 7.77 -8.04 -12.81
N GLU A 128 6.89 -8.95 -13.25
CA GLU A 128 7.15 -10.39 -13.28
C GLU A 128 8.29 -10.78 -14.22
N GLU A 129 8.55 -9.98 -15.25
CA GLU A 129 9.59 -10.23 -16.26
C GLU A 129 10.80 -9.28 -16.14
N GLN A 130 10.84 -8.46 -15.08
CA GLN A 130 11.95 -7.54 -14.87
C GLN A 130 13.17 -8.26 -14.26
N PRO A 131 14.41 -7.76 -14.46
CA PRO A 131 15.59 -8.40 -13.88
C PRO A 131 15.45 -8.64 -12.37
N PHE A 132 15.86 -9.81 -11.89
CA PHE A 132 15.79 -10.24 -10.49
C PHE A 132 14.37 -10.62 -10.00
N SER A 133 13.33 -10.53 -10.83
CA SER A 133 11.97 -10.95 -10.47
C SER A 133 11.87 -12.45 -10.17
N GLU A 134 12.80 -13.27 -10.68
CA GLU A 134 12.88 -14.69 -10.37
C GLU A 134 13.04 -14.97 -8.87
N GLY A 135 13.51 -13.99 -8.08
CA GLY A 135 13.62 -14.11 -6.63
C GLY A 135 12.27 -14.14 -5.89
N TYR A 136 11.16 -13.82 -6.57
CA TYR A 136 9.81 -13.95 -5.99
C TYR A 136 9.24 -15.38 -6.08
N ILE A 137 9.81 -16.26 -6.91
CA ILE A 137 9.28 -17.59 -7.26
C ILE A 137 10.02 -18.71 -6.53
#